data_AF-A0A3D3XEQ1-F1
#
_entry.id   AF-A0A3D3XEQ1-F1
#
_cell.length_a   1.000
_cell.length_b   1.000
_cell.length_c   1.000
_cell.angle_alpha   90.00
_cell.angle_beta   90.00
_cell.angle_gamma   90.00
#
_symmetry.space_group_name_H-M   'P 1'
#
loop_
_entity.id
_entity.type
_entity.pdbx_description
1 polymer ?
#
loop_
_entity_poly.entity_id
_entity_poly.type
_entity_poly.pdbx_seq_one_letter_code
_entity_poly.pdbx_strand_id
1 'polypeptide(L)'
;RSFQLSSYVGNTSFIGFPVVLLLPQLGPSYFGIAVLYDIFGTVLGGYGLGAWIATRGNEGKTKSSDSWRSAMVKTCQLFYKNPSLLAFVAGLLLKSVELPETITTILSVIAWGSIMLALLTMGMRIEQLSGSGSFQLPLKAVLIKMVAVPLMIGALLTATGFAGPERLILVVQSGMPCAFATLVLAENFNLDRAFTVQTLIISNLILLFTLPIWAITLTSW
;
A
#
# COMPACT_ATOMS: atom_id res chain seq x y z
N ARG A 1 -9.96 -12.41 -10.94
CA ARG A 1 -10.03 -12.01 -9.51
C ARG A 1 -8.64 -11.80 -8.92
N SER A 2 -7.70 -12.75 -9.05
CA SER A 2 -6.29 -12.57 -8.63
C SER A 2 -5.61 -11.38 -9.33
N PHE A 3 -5.82 -11.21 -10.64
CA PHE A 3 -5.32 -10.04 -11.39
C PHE A 3 -5.74 -8.71 -10.77
N GLN A 4 -7.03 -8.53 -10.44
CA GLN A 4 -7.56 -7.29 -9.87
C GLN A 4 -6.97 -7.02 -8.47
N LEU A 5 -6.93 -8.02 -7.59
CA LEU A 5 -6.36 -7.89 -6.25
C LEU A 5 -4.88 -7.47 -6.28
N SER A 6 -4.07 -8.11 -7.13
CA SER A 6 -2.66 -7.76 -7.29
C SER A 6 -2.47 -6.37 -7.91
N SER A 7 -3.32 -5.98 -8.85
CA SER A 7 -3.29 -4.64 -9.45
C SER A 7 -3.63 -3.53 -8.45
N TYR A 8 -4.57 -3.75 -7.51
CA TYR A 8 -5.01 -2.70 -6.58
C TYR A 8 -4.17 -2.59 -5.30
N VAL A 9 -3.72 -3.70 -4.71
CA VAL A 9 -3.07 -3.65 -3.38
C VAL A 9 -1.55 -3.63 -3.53
N GLY A 10 -0.94 -2.47 -3.24
CA GLY A 10 0.51 -2.28 -3.23
C GLY A 10 1.11 -2.56 -1.85
N ASN A 11 2.39 -2.89 -1.80
CA ASN A 11 3.12 -3.11 -0.55
C ASN A 11 3.66 -1.78 0.03
N THR A 12 2.76 -0.86 0.31
CA THR A 12 3.05 0.51 0.76
C THR A 12 3.53 0.56 2.21
N SER A 13 3.02 -0.34 3.06
CA SER A 13 3.43 -0.47 4.46
C SER A 13 4.72 -1.27 4.66
N PHE A 14 4.84 -2.50 4.14
CA PHE A 14 6.00 -3.35 4.47
C PHE A 14 7.25 -3.03 3.66
N ILE A 15 7.10 -2.54 2.42
CA ILE A 15 8.24 -2.05 1.61
C ILE A 15 8.27 -0.52 1.60
N GLY A 16 7.13 0.13 1.37
CA GLY A 16 7.11 1.57 1.15
C GLY A 16 7.59 2.39 2.34
N PHE A 17 7.23 2.03 3.57
CA PHE A 17 7.70 2.73 4.78
C PHE A 17 9.23 2.65 4.95
N PRO A 18 9.87 1.46 4.92
CA PRO A 18 11.32 1.38 4.87
C PRO A 18 11.95 2.19 3.74
N VAL A 19 11.40 2.12 2.52
CA VAL A 19 11.97 2.84 1.37
C VAL A 19 11.96 4.35 1.62
N VAL A 20 10.85 4.91 2.10
CA VAL A 20 10.77 6.35 2.39
C VAL A 20 11.72 6.75 3.52
N LEU A 21 11.86 5.93 4.56
CA LEU A 21 12.73 6.22 5.70
C LEU A 21 14.23 6.06 5.39
N LEU A 22 14.58 5.11 4.52
CA LEU A 22 15.96 4.81 4.15
C LEU A 22 16.46 5.64 2.97
N LEU A 23 15.56 6.26 2.19
CA LEU A 23 15.95 7.20 1.15
C LEU A 23 16.56 8.46 1.79
N PRO A 24 17.82 8.82 1.46
CA PRO A 24 18.54 9.92 2.11
C PRO A 24 17.86 11.29 2.02
N GLN A 25 16.94 11.45 1.06
CA GLN A 25 16.30 12.73 0.73
C GLN A 25 14.93 12.92 1.39
N LEU A 26 14.33 11.85 1.94
CA LEU A 26 12.97 11.85 2.48
C LEU A 26 13.00 11.77 4.00
N GLY A 27 13.64 10.76 4.58
CA GLY A 27 13.82 10.65 6.03
C GLY A 27 12.51 10.71 6.87
N PRO A 28 12.63 10.89 8.20
CA PRO A 28 11.47 10.84 9.12
C PRO A 28 10.49 12.00 8.96
N SER A 29 10.95 13.19 8.56
CA SER A 29 10.13 14.40 8.50
C SER A 29 8.96 14.29 7.52
N TYR A 30 9.14 13.55 6.43
CA TYR A 30 8.11 13.35 5.42
C TYR A 30 7.40 11.99 5.54
N PHE A 31 7.76 11.18 6.54
CA PHE A 31 7.17 9.85 6.77
C PHE A 31 5.64 9.90 6.95
N GLY A 32 5.12 10.97 7.54
CA GLY A 32 3.67 11.16 7.70
C GLY A 32 2.88 11.11 6.37
N ILE A 33 3.49 11.54 5.26
CA ILE A 33 2.87 11.52 3.93
C ILE A 33 2.79 10.09 3.39
N ALA A 34 3.81 9.27 3.65
CA ALA A 34 3.79 7.86 3.32
C ALA A 34 2.68 7.11 4.08
N VAL A 35 2.54 7.39 5.38
CA VAL A 35 1.47 6.84 6.22
C VAL A 35 0.09 7.27 5.71
N LEU A 36 -0.07 8.55 5.37
CA LEU A 36 -1.29 9.06 4.75
C LEU A 36 -1.63 8.31 3.46
N TYR A 37 -0.66 8.17 2.55
CA TYR A 37 -0.86 7.46 1.30
C TYR A 37 -1.34 6.02 1.53
N ASP A 38 -0.67 5.28 2.41
CA ASP A 38 -1.01 3.89 2.74
C ASP A 38 -2.43 3.76 3.32
N ILE A 39 -2.80 4.67 4.23
CA ILE A 39 -4.12 4.67 4.85
C ILE A 39 -5.20 5.00 3.85
N PHE A 40 -5.02 6.03 3.01
CA PHE A 40 -5.97 6.34 1.95
C PHE A 40 -6.08 5.18 0.95
N GLY A 41 -4.97 4.55 0.57
CA GLY A 41 -4.96 3.37 -0.29
C GLY A 41 -5.70 2.18 0.32
N THR A 42 -5.46 1.88 1.59
CA THR A 42 -6.10 0.79 2.33
C THR A 42 -7.60 1.05 2.55
N VAL A 43 -7.97 2.28 2.87
CA VAL A 43 -9.36 2.71 3.07
C VAL A 43 -10.15 2.68 1.77
N LEU A 44 -9.65 3.33 0.73
CA LEU A 44 -10.35 3.43 -0.55
C LEU A 44 -10.32 2.10 -1.32
N GLY A 45 -9.15 1.48 -1.39
CA GLY A 45 -8.92 0.25 -2.14
C GLY A 45 -9.42 -1.01 -1.43
N GLY A 46 -9.12 -1.15 -0.13
CA GLY A 46 -9.50 -2.32 0.66
C GLY A 46 -10.95 -2.28 1.11
N TYR A 47 -11.36 -1.20 1.77
CA TYR A 47 -12.70 -1.11 2.36
C TYR A 47 -13.74 -0.50 1.43
N GLY A 48 -13.40 0.54 0.68
CA GLY A 48 -14.31 1.20 -0.26
C GLY A 48 -14.71 0.30 -1.43
N LEU A 49 -13.73 -0.13 -2.23
CA LEU A 49 -13.98 -1.03 -3.36
C LEU A 49 -14.41 -2.43 -2.90
N GLY A 50 -13.84 -2.95 -1.80
CA GLY A 50 -14.23 -4.24 -1.23
C GLY A 50 -15.69 -4.30 -0.79
N ALA A 51 -16.18 -3.27 -0.09
CA ALA A 51 -17.59 -3.17 0.30
C ALA A 51 -18.52 -2.97 -0.90
N TRP A 52 -18.09 -2.21 -1.90
CA TRP A 52 -18.86 -1.98 -3.13
C TRP A 52 -18.97 -3.26 -3.99
N ILE A 53 -17.92 -4.06 -4.08
CA ILE A 53 -17.96 -5.37 -4.78
C ILE A 53 -18.79 -6.38 -3.98
N ALA A 54 -18.65 -6.41 -2.65
CA ALA A 54 -19.42 -7.31 -1.79
C ALA A 54 -20.93 -7.04 -1.81
N THR A 55 -21.34 -5.79 -2.03
CA THR A 55 -22.76 -5.42 -2.17
C THR A 55 -23.34 -5.78 -3.54
N ARG A 56 -22.51 -5.91 -4.59
CA ARG A 56 -22.92 -6.42 -5.91
C ARG A 56 -23.00 -7.94 -6.00
N GLY A 57 -22.24 -8.68 -5.19
CA GLY A 57 -22.28 -10.15 -5.17
C GLY A 57 -23.57 -10.75 -4.59
N ASN A 58 -24.38 -9.95 -3.89
CA ASN A 58 -25.73 -10.32 -3.44
C ASN A 58 -26.78 -9.84 -4.46
N GLU A 59 -26.75 -10.42 -5.67
CA GLU A 59 -27.88 -10.38 -6.59
C GLU A 59 -29.04 -11.19 -6.00
N GLY A 60 -29.78 -10.59 -5.08
CA GLY A 60 -30.90 -11.25 -4.44
C GLY A 60 -31.48 -10.46 -3.29
N LYS A 61 -32.35 -9.49 -3.62
CA LYS A 61 -33.33 -8.85 -2.72
C LYS A 61 -32.78 -7.83 -1.70
N THR A 62 -32.45 -6.60 -2.12
CA THR A 62 -32.66 -5.44 -1.21
C THR A 62 -32.86 -4.14 -1.98
N LYS A 63 -33.88 -3.36 -1.56
CA LYS A 63 -34.30 -2.09 -2.16
C LYS A 63 -33.17 -1.04 -2.09
N SER A 64 -33.06 -0.24 -3.15
CA SER A 64 -31.95 0.68 -3.47
C SER A 64 -31.57 1.70 -2.37
N SER A 65 -32.47 2.03 -1.43
CA SER A 65 -32.19 2.98 -0.32
C SER A 65 -31.48 2.32 0.89
N ASP A 66 -31.69 1.03 1.15
CA ASP A 66 -31.07 0.31 2.27
C ASP A 66 -29.62 -0.12 1.96
N SER A 67 -29.26 -0.17 0.67
CA SER A 67 -27.94 -0.60 0.20
C SER A 67 -26.83 0.39 0.59
N TRP A 68 -27.06 1.70 0.45
CA TRP A 68 -26.06 2.72 0.83
C TRP A 68 -25.89 2.86 2.34
N ARG A 69 -26.98 2.81 3.12
CA ARG A 69 -26.91 2.84 4.58
C ARG A 69 -26.21 1.60 5.14
N SER A 70 -26.55 0.42 4.64
CA SER A 70 -25.88 -0.82 5.06
C SER A 70 -24.41 -0.88 4.62
N ALA A 71 -24.06 -0.32 3.45
CA ALA A 71 -22.67 -0.15 3.03
C ALA A 71 -21.92 0.80 3.97
N MET A 72 -22.47 1.97 4.27
CA MET A 72 -21.84 2.93 5.21
C MET A 72 -21.67 2.33 6.60
N VAL A 73 -22.67 1.63 7.15
CA VAL A 73 -22.57 0.98 8.46
C VAL A 73 -21.49 -0.11 8.46
N LYS A 74 -21.43 -0.94 7.41
CA LYS A 74 -20.39 -1.97 7.27
C LYS A 74 -19.00 -1.34 7.13
N THR A 75 -18.87 -0.27 6.35
CA THR A 75 -17.62 0.48 6.23
C THR A 75 -17.22 1.06 7.59
N CYS A 76 -18.11 1.73 8.32
CA CYS A 76 -17.83 2.24 9.68
C CYS A 76 -17.44 1.13 10.66
N GLN A 77 -18.08 -0.05 10.59
CA GLN A 77 -17.68 -1.21 11.40
C GLN A 77 -16.28 -1.72 11.03
N LEU A 78 -15.92 -1.70 9.75
CA LEU A 78 -14.58 -2.07 9.29
C LEU A 78 -13.53 -1.04 9.72
N PHE A 79 -13.87 0.26 9.71
CA PHE A 79 -13.03 1.33 10.24
C PHE A 79 -12.74 1.14 11.73
N TYR A 80 -13.77 0.91 12.55
CA TYR A 80 -13.60 0.71 14.00
C TYR A 80 -12.83 -0.57 14.34
N LYS A 81 -12.93 -1.61 13.50
CA LYS A 81 -12.19 -2.86 13.70
C LYS A 81 -10.73 -2.79 13.26
N ASN A 82 -10.31 -1.77 12.52
CA ASN A 82 -8.94 -1.65 12.06
C ASN A 82 -8.10 -0.83 13.06
N PRO A 83 -7.20 -1.47 13.83
CA PRO A 83 -6.38 -0.77 14.82
C PRO A 83 -5.42 0.25 14.20
N SER A 84 -4.98 0.07 12.95
CA SER A 84 -4.05 1.03 12.32
C SER A 84 -4.72 2.37 12.02
N LEU A 85 -6.00 2.35 11.61
CA LEU A 85 -6.79 3.57 11.38
C LEU A 85 -7.06 4.32 12.68
N LEU A 86 -7.41 3.59 13.74
CA LEU A 86 -7.60 4.19 15.06
C LEU A 86 -6.31 4.81 15.59
N ALA A 87 -5.18 4.10 15.46
CA ALA A 87 -3.86 4.59 15.86
C ALA A 87 -3.47 5.84 15.06
N PHE A 88 -3.78 5.90 13.76
CA PHE A 88 -3.53 7.08 12.93
C PHE A 88 -4.35 8.29 13.35
N VAL A 89 -5.66 8.12 13.58
CA VAL A 89 -6.53 9.21 14.05
C VAL A 89 -6.06 9.70 15.42
N ALA A 90 -5.73 8.79 16.33
CA ALA A 90 -5.15 9.15 17.62
C ALA A 90 -3.83 9.94 17.44
N GLY A 91 -2.92 9.45 16.60
CA GLY A 91 -1.65 10.14 16.30
C GLY A 91 -1.84 11.55 15.72
N LEU A 92 -2.83 11.74 14.84
CA LEU A 92 -3.17 13.07 14.32
C LEU A 92 -3.72 14.01 15.40
N LEU A 93 -4.59 13.52 16.28
CA LEU A 93 -5.15 14.30 17.38
C LEU A 93 -4.08 14.66 18.42
N LEU A 94 -3.14 13.75 18.68
CA LEU A 94 -2.04 13.97 19.61
C LEU A 94 -0.87 14.75 19.00
N LYS A 95 -0.87 15.03 17.69
CA LYS A 95 0.23 15.74 17.00
C LYS A 95 0.52 17.12 17.60
N SER A 96 -0.52 17.82 18.06
CA SER A 96 -0.41 19.16 18.67
C SER A 96 -0.12 19.13 20.17
N VAL A 97 -0.07 17.94 20.78
CA VAL A 97 0.19 17.77 22.21
C VAL A 97 1.67 17.47 22.42
N GLU A 98 2.33 18.24 23.27
CA GLU A 98 3.71 17.96 23.68
C GLU A 98 3.72 16.71 24.58
N LEU A 99 4.20 15.60 24.03
CA LEU A 99 4.38 14.35 24.77
C LEU A 99 5.70 14.39 25.55
N PRO A 100 5.74 13.82 26.77
CA PRO A 100 6.98 13.63 27.50
C PRO A 100 8.03 12.88 26.68
N GLU A 101 9.30 13.29 26.78
CA GLU A 101 10.42 12.73 26.02
C GLU A 101 10.56 11.21 26.19
N THR A 102 10.22 10.69 27.36
CA THR A 102 10.21 9.25 27.63
C THR A 102 9.20 8.52 26.73
N ILE A 103 8.00 9.07 26.56
CA ILE A 103 6.96 8.46 25.73
C ILE A 103 7.34 8.53 24.26
N THR A 104 7.82 9.68 23.78
CA THR A 104 8.25 9.85 22.39
C THR A 104 9.41 8.93 22.04
N THR A 105 10.37 8.74 22.96
CA THR A 105 11.50 7.82 22.78
C THR A 105 11.03 6.37 22.70
N ILE A 106 10.16 5.93 23.64
CA ILE A 106 9.61 4.57 23.63
C ILE A 106 8.85 4.30 22.33
N LEU A 107 7.98 5.23 21.91
CA LEU A 107 7.23 5.13 20.64
C LEU A 107 8.17 5.05 19.43
N SER A 108 9.26 5.82 19.44
CA SER A 108 10.25 5.80 18.36
C SER A 108 10.99 4.46 18.27
N VAL A 109 11.39 3.89 19.41
CA VAL A 109 12.03 2.56 19.45
C VAL A 109 11.08 1.48 18.95
N ILE A 110 9.82 1.52 19.37
CA ILE A 110 8.78 0.58 18.90
C ILE A 110 8.55 0.75 17.40
N ALA A 111 8.45 1.98 16.90
CA ALA A 111 8.25 2.26 15.48
C ALA A 111 9.40 1.68 14.64
N TRP A 112 10.65 2.03 14.95
CA TRP A 112 11.82 1.49 14.24
C TRP A 112 11.93 -0.03 14.35
N GLY A 113 11.68 -0.59 15.54
CA GLY A 113 11.64 -2.04 15.74
C GLY A 113 10.60 -2.72 14.86
N SER A 114 9.39 -2.16 14.77
CA SER A 114 8.32 -2.69 13.92
C SER A 114 8.69 -2.67 12.43
N ILE A 115 9.38 -1.62 11.97
CA ILE A 115 9.84 -1.49 10.58
C ILE A 115 10.91 -2.54 10.28
N MET A 116 11.87 -2.75 11.19
CA MET A 116 12.91 -3.76 11.01
C MET A 116 12.33 -5.18 11.00
N LEU A 117 11.37 -5.47 11.88
CA LEU A 117 10.66 -6.75 11.89
C LEU A 117 9.81 -6.95 10.63
N ALA A 118 9.18 -5.89 10.13
CA ALA A 118 8.46 -5.91 8.86
C ALA A 118 9.41 -6.24 7.68
N LEU A 119 10.58 -5.62 7.62
CA LEU A 119 11.61 -5.95 6.63
C LEU A 119 12.11 -7.40 6.74
N LEU A 120 12.36 -7.86 7.96
CA LEU A 120 12.84 -9.23 8.19
C LEU A 120 11.80 -10.26 7.75
N THR A 121 10.55 -10.10 8.21
CA THR A 121 9.45 -11.00 7.83
C THR A 121 9.20 -10.98 6.32
N MET A 122 9.33 -9.80 5.70
CA MET A 122 9.25 -9.65 4.26
C MET A 122 10.38 -10.40 3.54
N GLY A 123 11.61 -10.34 4.03
CA GLY A 123 12.74 -11.12 3.51
C GLY A 123 12.48 -12.63 3.56
N MET A 124 11.98 -13.13 4.70
CA MET A 124 11.58 -14.54 4.84
C MET A 124 10.45 -14.93 3.88
N ARG A 125 9.50 -14.02 3.61
CA ARG A 125 8.42 -14.27 2.66
C ARG A 125 8.92 -14.34 1.22
N ILE A 126 9.95 -13.59 0.84
CA ILE A 126 10.55 -13.66 -0.50
C ILE A 126 11.17 -15.04 -0.75
N GLU A 127 11.84 -15.63 0.24
CA GLU A 127 12.40 -16.99 0.14
C GLU A 127 11.31 -18.03 -0.16
N GLN A 128 10.13 -17.86 0.45
CA GLN A 128 8.99 -18.76 0.27
C GLN A 128 8.34 -18.65 -1.12
N LEU A 129 8.68 -17.63 -1.90
CA LEU A 129 8.19 -17.47 -3.26
C LEU A 129 8.89 -18.46 -4.20
N SER A 130 8.33 -19.65 -4.31
CA SER A 130 8.69 -20.62 -5.35
C SER A 130 7.48 -20.91 -6.22
N GLY A 131 7.63 -20.75 -7.53
CA GLY A 131 6.54 -20.98 -8.47
C GLY A 131 7.06 -21.09 -9.90
N SER A 132 6.64 -22.14 -10.59
CA SER A 132 6.86 -22.32 -12.02
C SER A 132 5.59 -21.93 -12.78
N GLY A 133 5.74 -21.25 -13.92
CA GLY A 133 4.63 -20.95 -14.82
C GLY A 133 4.90 -19.76 -15.74
N SER A 134 3.86 -19.27 -16.41
CA SER A 134 3.97 -18.27 -17.48
C SER A 134 4.12 -16.83 -16.98
N PHE A 135 5.27 -16.21 -17.23
CA PHE A 135 5.58 -14.85 -16.77
C PHE A 135 4.88 -13.72 -17.54
N GLN A 136 4.35 -13.97 -18.74
CA GLN A 136 3.85 -12.91 -19.63
C GLN A 136 2.66 -12.12 -19.08
N LEU A 137 1.67 -12.81 -18.49
CA LEU A 137 0.47 -12.17 -17.96
C LEU A 137 0.75 -11.46 -16.62
N PRO A 138 1.47 -12.07 -15.64
CA PRO A 138 1.96 -11.37 -14.45
C PRO A 138 2.78 -10.12 -14.78
N LEU A 139 3.69 -10.20 -15.76
CA LEU A 139 4.53 -9.06 -16.15
C LEU A 139 3.70 -7.86 -16.63
N LYS A 140 2.68 -8.08 -17.45
CA LYS A 140 1.76 -7.01 -17.89
C LYS A 140 1.05 -6.36 -16.70
N ALA A 141 0.56 -7.16 -15.75
CA ALA A 141 -0.10 -6.64 -14.55
C ALA A 141 0.84 -5.76 -13.72
N VAL A 142 2.08 -6.21 -13.54
CA VAL A 142 3.11 -5.49 -12.79
C VAL A 142 3.51 -4.19 -13.49
N LEU A 143 3.73 -4.22 -14.81
CA LEU A 143 4.11 -3.02 -15.56
C LEU A 143 3.03 -1.94 -15.51
N ILE A 144 1.76 -2.32 -15.65
CA ILE A 144 0.65 -1.37 -15.51
C ILE A 144 0.67 -0.73 -14.11
N LYS A 145 0.79 -1.55 -13.06
CA LYS A 145 0.77 -1.06 -11.68
C LYS A 145 2.01 -0.23 -11.32
N MET A 146 3.22 -0.73 -11.58
CA MET A 146 4.47 -0.16 -11.09
C MET A 146 5.12 0.85 -12.04
N VAL A 147 4.60 0.98 -13.26
CA VAL A 147 5.11 1.96 -14.24
C VAL A 147 4.00 2.92 -14.65
N ALA A 148 2.86 2.42 -15.17
CA ALA A 148 1.83 3.32 -15.68
C ALA A 148 1.16 4.15 -14.58
N VAL A 149 0.81 3.55 -13.43
CA VAL A 149 0.20 4.28 -12.31
C VAL A 149 1.13 5.38 -11.75
N PRO A 150 2.39 5.09 -11.36
CA PRO A 150 3.30 6.14 -10.87
C PRO A 150 3.63 7.19 -11.93
N LEU A 151 3.72 6.83 -13.22
CA LEU A 151 3.85 7.80 -14.31
C LEU A 151 2.65 8.75 -14.36
N MET A 152 1.43 8.23 -14.31
CA MET A 152 0.21 9.06 -14.32
C MET A 152 0.15 9.98 -13.10
N ILE A 153 0.46 9.46 -11.91
CA ILE A 153 0.46 10.26 -10.68
C ILE A 153 1.56 11.32 -10.74
N GLY A 154 2.78 10.97 -11.17
CA GLY A 154 3.89 11.91 -11.30
C GLY A 154 3.62 13.00 -12.33
N ALA A 155 3.03 12.65 -13.47
CA ALA A 155 2.64 13.60 -14.51
C ALA A 155 1.53 14.55 -14.02
N LEU A 156 0.50 14.02 -13.36
CA LEU A 156 -0.59 14.82 -12.80
C LEU A 156 -0.08 15.79 -11.75
N LEU A 157 0.71 15.32 -10.79
CA LEU A 157 1.27 16.16 -9.73
C LEU A 157 2.13 17.28 -10.32
N THR A 158 2.99 16.95 -11.29
CA THR A 158 3.82 17.94 -11.99
C THR A 158 2.98 18.96 -12.76
N ALA A 159 1.92 18.52 -13.46
CA ALA A 159 1.02 19.42 -14.18
C ALA A 159 0.23 20.35 -13.25
N THR A 160 -0.10 19.89 -12.04
CA THR A 160 -0.76 20.71 -11.00
C THR A 160 0.20 21.60 -10.21
N GLY A 161 1.50 21.59 -10.54
CA GLY A 161 2.51 22.41 -9.88
C GLY A 161 3.05 21.86 -8.57
N PHE A 162 2.71 20.61 -8.19
CA PHE A 162 3.34 19.94 -7.06
C PHE A 162 4.76 19.51 -7.43
N ALA A 163 5.73 19.96 -6.64
CA ALA A 163 7.14 19.60 -6.74
C ALA A 163 7.69 19.27 -5.33
N GLY A 164 8.90 18.71 -5.26
CA GLY A 164 9.57 18.43 -4.00
C GLY A 164 9.43 17.00 -3.47
N PRO A 165 9.88 16.77 -2.21
CA PRO A 165 9.91 15.46 -1.55
C PRO A 165 8.55 14.76 -1.47
N GLU A 166 7.47 15.52 -1.32
CA GLU A 166 6.10 15.02 -1.22
C GLU A 166 5.67 14.34 -2.51
N ARG A 167 6.00 14.93 -3.67
CA ARG A 167 5.75 14.34 -4.98
C ARG A 167 6.51 13.02 -5.11
N LEU A 168 7.80 13.00 -4.72
CA LEU A 168 8.60 11.78 -4.77
C LEU A 168 7.96 10.67 -3.92
N ILE A 169 7.52 10.97 -2.69
CA ILE A 169 6.86 9.98 -1.82
C ILE A 169 5.61 9.41 -2.46
N LEU A 170 4.72 10.27 -2.98
CA LEU A 170 3.46 9.82 -3.58
C LEU A 170 3.70 8.93 -4.81
N VAL A 171 4.67 9.30 -5.65
CA VAL A 171 5.04 8.50 -6.83
C VAL A 171 5.68 7.18 -6.41
N VAL A 172 6.67 7.20 -5.51
CA VAL A 172 7.36 6.01 -5.02
C VAL A 172 6.38 5.05 -4.35
N GLN A 173 5.48 5.56 -3.50
CA GLN A 173 4.45 4.73 -2.85
C GLN A 173 3.48 4.11 -3.87
N SER A 174 3.10 4.85 -4.91
CA SER A 174 2.25 4.29 -5.97
C SER A 174 2.94 3.25 -6.85
N GLY A 175 4.27 3.31 -6.93
CA GLY A 175 5.11 2.34 -7.64
C GLY A 175 5.49 1.12 -6.80
N MET A 176 4.96 0.96 -5.58
CA MET A 176 5.29 -0.17 -4.71
C MET A 176 4.82 -1.51 -5.31
N PRO A 177 5.56 -2.60 -5.06
CA PRO A 177 5.26 -3.90 -5.63
C PRO A 177 3.95 -4.46 -5.08
N CYS A 178 3.50 -5.59 -5.62
CA CYS A 178 2.25 -6.19 -5.17
C CYS A 178 2.34 -6.62 -3.69
N ALA A 179 1.24 -6.45 -2.95
CA ALA A 179 1.22 -6.80 -1.53
C ALA A 179 1.25 -8.31 -1.29
N PHE A 180 2.04 -8.76 -0.31
CA PHE A 180 2.10 -10.17 0.09
C PHE A 180 0.78 -10.70 0.66
N ALA A 181 -0.07 -9.81 1.18
CA ALA A 181 -1.42 -10.16 1.58
C ALA A 181 -2.22 -10.81 0.44
N THR A 182 -1.91 -10.49 -0.82
CA THR A 182 -2.56 -11.13 -1.98
C THR A 182 -2.24 -12.62 -2.10
N LEU A 183 -1.05 -13.07 -1.66
CA LEU A 183 -0.69 -14.49 -1.62
C LEU A 183 -1.51 -15.25 -0.57
N VAL A 184 -1.63 -14.69 0.64
CA VAL A 184 -2.44 -15.28 1.71
C VAL A 184 -3.91 -15.36 1.29
N LEU A 185 -4.44 -14.32 0.63
CA LEU A 185 -5.78 -14.35 0.07
C LEU A 185 -5.90 -15.39 -1.04
N ALA A 186 -4.89 -15.55 -1.89
CA ALA A 186 -4.93 -16.55 -2.94
C ALA A 186 -5.00 -17.98 -2.39
N GLU A 187 -4.24 -18.25 -1.32
CA GLU A 187 -4.24 -19.53 -0.62
C GLU A 187 -5.59 -19.78 0.09
N ASN A 188 -6.15 -18.78 0.77
CA ASN A 188 -7.41 -18.92 1.52
C ASN A 188 -8.66 -18.99 0.62
N PHE A 189 -8.64 -18.34 -0.55
CA PHE A 189 -9.79 -18.23 -1.44
C PHE A 189 -9.66 -19.09 -2.71
N ASN A 190 -8.76 -20.08 -2.74
CA ASN A 190 -8.51 -20.97 -3.89
C ASN A 190 -8.33 -20.18 -5.21
N LEU A 191 -7.62 -19.06 -5.15
CA LEU A 191 -7.26 -18.29 -6.34
C LEU A 191 -5.99 -18.85 -6.98
N ASP A 192 -5.65 -18.38 -8.17
CA ASP A 192 -4.42 -18.76 -8.85
C ASP A 192 -3.17 -18.31 -8.06
N ARG A 193 -2.65 -19.25 -7.27
CA ARG A 193 -1.44 -19.09 -6.45
C ARG A 193 -0.21 -18.92 -7.33
N ALA A 194 -0.09 -19.69 -8.42
CA ALA A 194 1.07 -19.63 -9.30
C ALA A 194 1.19 -18.25 -9.97
N PHE A 195 0.07 -17.68 -10.42
CA PHE A 195 0.00 -16.31 -10.93
C PHE A 195 0.40 -15.28 -9.86
N THR A 196 -0.10 -15.43 -8.64
CA THR A 196 0.14 -14.49 -7.54
C THR A 196 1.61 -14.50 -7.10
N VAL A 197 2.20 -15.68 -6.94
CA VAL A 197 3.63 -15.85 -6.64
C VAL A 197 4.51 -15.24 -7.73
N GLN A 198 4.22 -15.51 -9.01
CA GLN A 198 4.99 -14.90 -10.11
C GLN A 198 4.85 -13.38 -10.15
N THR A 199 3.66 -12.85 -9.89
CA THR A 199 3.43 -11.40 -9.82
C THR A 199 4.28 -10.78 -8.71
N LEU A 200 4.36 -11.42 -7.53
CA LEU A 200 5.19 -10.96 -6.42
C LEU A 200 6.68 -10.96 -6.78
N ILE A 201 7.20 -12.07 -7.35
CA ILE A 201 8.59 -12.18 -7.78
C ILE A 201 8.93 -11.08 -8.79
N ILE A 202 8.15 -10.96 -9.87
CA ILE A 202 8.38 -9.97 -10.92
C ILE A 202 8.30 -8.55 -10.35
N SER A 203 7.32 -8.26 -9.48
CA SER A 203 7.16 -6.92 -8.90
C SER A 203 8.33 -6.54 -7.99
N ASN A 204 8.86 -7.46 -7.19
CA ASN A 204 10.04 -7.21 -6.37
C ASN A 204 11.29 -7.00 -7.22
N LEU A 205 11.46 -7.76 -8.32
CA LEU A 205 12.56 -7.56 -9.25
C LEU A 205 12.47 -6.21 -9.97
N ILE A 206 11.28 -5.83 -10.44
CA ILE A 206 11.04 -4.54 -11.10
C ILE A 206 11.23 -3.38 -10.12
N LEU A 207 10.95 -3.56 -8.82
CA LEU A 207 11.19 -2.53 -7.80
C LEU A 207 12.66 -2.11 -7.76
N LEU A 208 13.61 -3.05 -7.88
CA LEU A 208 15.05 -2.76 -7.83
C LEU A 208 15.48 -1.77 -8.91
N PHE A 209 14.80 -1.76 -10.06
CA PHE A 209 15.08 -0.84 -11.16
C PHE A 209 14.20 0.40 -11.12
N THR A 210 12.91 0.27 -10.78
CA THR A 210 11.98 1.41 -10.79
C THR A 210 12.28 2.39 -9.66
N LEU A 211 12.66 1.93 -8.48
CA LEU A 211 12.97 2.78 -7.34
C LEU A 211 14.10 3.79 -7.63
N PRO A 212 15.30 3.40 -8.12
CA PRO A 212 16.34 4.38 -8.45
C PRO A 212 15.94 5.29 -9.60
N ILE A 213 15.19 4.80 -10.59
CA ILE A 213 14.67 5.65 -11.68
C ILE A 213 13.79 6.76 -11.11
N TRP A 214 12.84 6.43 -10.24
CA TRP A 214 11.96 7.44 -9.62
C TRP A 214 12.72 8.40 -8.73
N ALA A 215 13.65 7.89 -7.91
CA ALA A 215 14.50 8.72 -7.08
C ALA A 215 15.26 9.74 -7.93
N ILE A 216 16.00 9.30 -8.96
CA ILE A 216 16.85 10.16 -9.80
C ILE A 216 16.02 11.13 -10.67
N THR A 217 14.93 10.65 -11.26
CA THR A 217 14.13 11.49 -12.18
C THR A 217 13.40 12.61 -11.46
N LEU A 218 12.88 12.33 -10.27
CA LEU A 218 12.07 13.29 -9.55
C LEU A 218 12.92 14.24 -8.70
N THR A 219 14.14 13.89 -8.31
CA THR A 219 15.08 14.69 -7.47
C THR A 219 15.51 16.06 -7.99
N SER A 220 15.02 16.50 -9.14
CA SER A 220 15.43 17.74 -9.81
C SER A 220 14.80 19.01 -9.22
N TRP A 221 14.59 19.07 -7.90
CA TRP A 221 14.04 20.24 -7.20
C TRP A 221 15.09 20.98 -6.37
#